data_AF-A0A821L8V1-F1
#
_entry.id   AF-A0A821L8V1-F1
#
_cell.length_a   1.000
_cell.length_b   1.000
_cell.length_c   1.000
_cell.angle_alpha   90.00
_cell.angle_beta   90.00
_cell.angle_gamma   90.00
#
_symmetry.space_group_name_H-M   'P 1'
#
loop_
_entity.id
_entity.type
_entity.pdbx_description
1 polymer ?
#
loop_
_entity_poly.entity_id
_entity_poly.type
_entity_poly.pdbx_seq_one_letter_code
_entity_poly.pdbx_strand_id
1 'polypeptide(L)'
;MSTQAIKKFKTEKGKDMLSYEGYIYTLERKTDVKLIFRYQRRDCKGRCHTNPTMDAILSGPTEHCHAPTPDLVPVFELKSKIKARAAETEEFP
;
A
#
# COMPACT_ATOMS: atom_id res chain seq x y z
N MET A 1 -3.65 6.64 -22.15
CA MET A 1 -2.80 6.61 -20.93
C MET A 1 -3.44 5.64 -19.96
N SER A 2 -2.82 4.50 -19.70
CA SER A 2 -3.37 3.51 -18.77
C SER A 2 -3.25 4.04 -17.35
N THR A 3 -4.36 4.46 -16.74
CA THR A 3 -4.41 4.85 -15.33
C THR A 3 -4.15 3.60 -14.49
N GLN A 4 -2.93 3.46 -13.97
CA GLN A 4 -2.60 2.35 -13.07
C GLN A 4 -3.38 2.52 -11.77
N ALA A 5 -4.12 1.48 -11.38
CA ALA A 5 -5.01 1.52 -10.22
C ALA A 5 -4.23 1.36 -8.90
N ILE A 6 -4.64 2.11 -7.88
CA ILE A 6 -4.13 1.95 -6.51
C ILE A 6 -4.73 0.67 -5.93
N LYS A 7 -3.87 -0.25 -5.48
CA LYS A 7 -4.28 -1.43 -4.72
C LYS A 7 -4.02 -1.21 -3.25
N LYS A 8 -5.03 -1.40 -2.40
CA LYS A 8 -4.97 -1.09 -0.97
C LYS A 8 -4.79 -2.36 -0.15
N PHE A 9 -3.93 -2.30 0.86
CA PHE A 9 -3.63 -3.41 1.77
C PHE A 9 -3.48 -2.91 3.21
N LYS A 10 -3.27 -3.84 4.13
CA LYS A 10 -2.79 -3.54 5.48
C LYS A 10 -1.58 -4.39 5.82
N THR A 11 -0.67 -3.85 6.63
CA THR A 11 0.40 -4.66 7.24
C THR A 11 -0.21 -5.70 8.18
N GLU A 12 0.61 -6.67 8.61
CA GLU A 12 0.26 -7.61 9.68
C GLU A 12 -0.24 -6.87 10.93
N LYS A 13 0.45 -5.78 11.31
CA LYS A 13 0.09 -4.88 12.42
C LYS A 13 -1.06 -3.89 12.10
N GLY A 14 -1.73 -4.02 10.96
CA GLY A 14 -2.91 -3.22 10.60
C GLY A 14 -2.64 -1.83 10.02
N LYS A 15 -1.38 -1.46 9.80
CA LYS A 15 -1.01 -0.17 9.21
C LYS A 15 -1.37 -0.13 7.72
N ASP A 16 -1.86 1.01 7.25
CA ASP A 16 -2.27 1.17 5.84
C ASP A 16 -1.07 0.99 4.89
N MET A 17 -1.31 0.26 3.80
CA MET A 17 -0.36 0.00 2.72
C MET A 17 -1.05 0.18 1.37
N LEU A 18 -0.25 0.45 0.34
CA LEU A 18 -0.72 0.46 -1.03
C LEU A 18 0.33 -0.06 -2.01
N SER A 19 -0.14 -0.49 -3.18
CA SER A 19 0.70 -0.67 -4.37
C SER A 19 0.30 0.33 -5.44
N TYR A 20 1.32 0.91 -6.07
CA TYR A 20 1.19 1.81 -7.22
C TYR A 20 2.44 1.66 -8.09
N GLU A 21 2.27 1.55 -9.40
CA GLU A 21 3.37 1.37 -10.38
C GLU A 21 4.32 0.21 -10.07
N GLY A 22 3.79 -0.89 -9.52
CA GLY A 22 4.58 -2.07 -9.15
C GLY A 22 5.48 -1.89 -7.92
N TYR A 23 5.39 -0.74 -7.24
CA TYR A 23 6.03 -0.49 -5.95
C TYR A 23 5.05 -0.67 -4.81
N ILE A 24 5.56 -1.06 -3.65
CA ILE A 24 4.79 -1.32 -2.44
C ILE A 24 5.18 -0.33 -1.37
N TYR A 25 4.19 0.37 -0.85
CA TYR A 25 4.39 1.41 0.13
C TYR A 25 3.63 1.13 1.42
N THR A 26 4.21 1.59 2.52
CA THR A 26 3.58 1.63 3.83
C THR A 26 3.38 3.07 4.22
N LEU A 27 2.25 3.36 4.86
CA LEU A 27 1.97 4.70 5.37
C LEU A 27 3.14 5.16 6.25
N GLU A 28 3.64 6.37 6.00
CA GLU A 28 4.66 7.01 6.82
C GLU A 28 3.99 8.04 7.76
N ARG A 29 3.18 8.92 7.19
CA ARG A 29 2.56 10.05 7.89
C ARG A 29 1.17 10.36 7.33
N LYS A 30 0.24 10.74 8.21
CA LYS A 30 -1.08 11.31 7.83
C LYS A 30 -1.06 12.82 8.07
N THR A 31 -1.67 13.58 7.17
CA THR A 31 -2.03 14.99 7.37
C THR A 31 -3.49 15.18 6.99
N ASP A 32 -4.06 16.34 7.27
CA ASP A 32 -5.48 16.63 6.97
C ASP A 32 -5.77 16.61 5.46
N VAL A 33 -4.76 16.88 4.64
CA VAL A 33 -4.89 17.03 3.19
C VAL A 33 -4.37 15.83 2.39
N LYS A 34 -3.45 15.04 2.97
CA LYS A 34 -2.82 13.93 2.24
C LYS A 34 -2.28 12.86 3.17
N LEU A 35 -2.07 11.69 2.59
CA LEU A 35 -1.33 10.62 3.20
C LEU A 35 0.02 10.48 2.50
N ILE A 36 1.08 10.39 3.29
CA ILE A 36 2.45 10.21 2.80
C ILE A 36 2.83 8.76 3.02
N PHE A 37 3.22 8.11 1.94
CA PHE A 37 3.62 6.72 1.92
C PHE A 37 5.10 6.61 1.57
N ARG A 38 5.84 5.78 2.30
CA ARG A 38 7.22 5.43 2.02
C ARG A 38 7.28 4.01 1.47
N TYR A 39 8.25 3.73 0.61
CA TYR A 39 8.50 2.36 0.18
C TYR A 39 8.72 1.46 1.40
N GLN A 40 8.24 0.22 1.31
CA GLN A 40 8.19 -0.70 2.45
C GLN A 40 9.58 -0.98 3.03
N ARG A 41 10.60 -1.11 2.18
CA ARG A 41 11.98 -1.37 2.64
C ARG A 41 12.71 -0.08 3.00
N ARG A 42 13.56 -0.13 4.03
CA ARG A 42 14.22 1.07 4.59
C ARG A 42 15.42 1.57 3.79
N ASP A 43 16.01 0.70 2.98
CA ASP A 43 17.11 0.97 2.05
C ASP A 43 16.67 1.87 0.88
N CYS A 44 15.39 1.81 0.50
CA CYS A 44 14.81 2.73 -0.47
C CYS A 44 14.11 3.92 0.20
N LYS A 45 14.31 5.11 -0.39
CA LYS A 45 13.72 6.38 0.06
C LYS A 45 12.51 6.81 -0.77
N GLY A 46 12.08 5.98 -1.70
CA GLY A 46 10.94 6.23 -2.58
C GLY A 46 9.67 6.54 -1.78
N ARG A 47 8.92 7.56 -2.19
CA ARG A 47 7.66 7.99 -1.58
C ARG A 47 6.60 8.23 -2.64
N CYS A 48 5.34 8.16 -2.21
CA CYS A 48 4.20 8.66 -2.99
C CYS A 48 3.16 9.26 -2.04
N HIS A 49 2.28 10.10 -2.56
CA HIS A 49 1.22 10.74 -1.78
C HIS A 49 -0.15 10.42 -2.34
N THR A 50 -1.11 10.21 -1.46
CA THR A 50 -2.53 10.06 -1.82
C THR A 50 -3.38 11.10 -1.12
N ASN A 51 -4.62 11.24 -1.57
CA ASN A 51 -5.66 11.91 -0.80
C ASN A 51 -5.99 11.10 0.49
N PRO A 52 -6.71 11.69 1.47
CA PRO A 52 -7.04 11.03 2.75
C PRO A 52 -7.80 9.71 2.62
N THR A 53 -8.54 9.53 1.52
CA THR A 53 -9.35 8.34 1.20
C THR A 53 -8.58 7.27 0.39
N MET A 54 -7.31 7.54 0.05
CA MET A 54 -6.39 6.64 -0.70
C MET A 54 -6.87 6.23 -2.10
N ASP A 55 -7.86 6.90 -2.70
CA ASP A 55 -8.40 6.59 -4.02
C ASP A 55 -7.71 7.35 -5.16
N ALA A 56 -6.96 8.41 -4.86
CA ALA A 56 -6.21 9.17 -5.86
C ALA A 56 -4.75 9.43 -5.45
N ILE A 57 -3.83 9.29 -6.42
CA ILE A 57 -2.43 9.71 -6.28
C ILE A 57 -2.36 11.24 -6.44
N LEU A 58 -1.90 11.94 -5.41
CA LEU A 58 -1.63 13.38 -5.45
C LEU A 58 -0.20 13.67 -5.93
N SER A 59 0.72 12.74 -5.67
CA SER A 59 2.12 12.83 -6.09
C SER A 59 2.64 11.42 -6.32
N GLY A 60 3.11 11.16 -7.54
CA GLY A 60 3.62 9.86 -7.96
C GLY A 60 4.90 9.44 -7.21
N PRO A 61 5.43 8.25 -7.54
CA PRO A 61 6.67 7.76 -6.99
C PRO A 61 7.82 8.74 -7.17
N THR A 62 8.49 9.11 -6.08
CA THR A 62 9.83 9.69 -6.16
C THR A 62 10.83 8.62 -6.61
N GLU A 63 12.07 9.04 -6.90
CA GLU A 63 13.14 8.13 -7.30
C GLU A 63 13.35 6.97 -6.31
N HIS A 64 13.53 5.77 -6.87
CA HIS A 64 13.86 4.55 -6.15
C HIS A 64 15.26 4.08 -6.58
N CYS A 65 15.98 3.44 -5.66
CA CYS A 65 17.29 2.85 -5.95
C CYS A 65 17.20 1.44 -6.56
N HIS A 66 16.01 1.01 -6.99
CA HIS A 66 15.75 -0.33 -7.51
C HIS A 66 14.55 -0.29 -8.47
N ALA A 67 14.41 -1.34 -9.27
CA ALA A 67 13.25 -1.52 -10.14
C ALA A 67 11.96 -1.86 -9.34
N PRO A 68 10.77 -1.70 -9.95
CA PRO A 68 9.51 -2.18 -9.37
C PRO A 68 9.52 -3.70 -9.12
N THR A 69 8.69 -4.17 -8.20
CA THR A 69 8.56 -5.59 -7.83
C THR A 69 7.09 -6.04 -7.92
N PRO A 70 6.52 -6.09 -9.14
CA PRO A 70 5.09 -6.34 -9.34
C PRO A 70 4.63 -7.72 -8.83
N ASP A 71 5.53 -8.71 -8.78
CA ASP A 71 5.25 -10.06 -8.29
C ASP A 71 4.87 -10.12 -6.81
N LEU A 72 5.24 -9.10 -6.02
CA LEU A 72 4.86 -9.01 -4.62
C LEU A 72 3.40 -8.58 -4.44
N VAL A 73 2.82 -7.85 -5.39
CA VAL A 73 1.45 -7.35 -5.33
C VAL A 73 0.41 -8.47 -5.11
N PRO A 74 0.39 -9.57 -5.90
CA PRO A 74 -0.56 -10.67 -5.67
C PRO A 74 -0.35 -11.36 -4.32
N VAL A 75 0.87 -11.37 -3.78
CA VAL A 75 1.15 -11.93 -2.44
C VAL A 75 0.45 -11.10 -1.35
N PHE A 76 0.51 -9.76 -1.44
CA PHE A 76 -0.20 -8.88 -0.49
C PHE A 76 -1.72 -8.92 -0.66
N GLU A 77 -2.23 -9.09 -1.88
CA GLU A 77 -3.65 -9.33 -2.12
C GLU A 77 -4.12 -10.62 -1.45
N LEU A 78 -3.39 -11.72 -1.64
CA LEU A 78 -3.73 -13.01 -1.06
C LEU A 78 -3.73 -12.94 0.47
N LYS A 79 -2.68 -12.35 1.06
CA LYS A 79 -2.59 -12.14 2.52
C LYS A 79 -3.76 -11.31 3.04
N SER A 80 -4.15 -10.26 2.32
CA SER A 80 -5.27 -9.40 2.71
C SER A 80 -6.60 -10.15 2.68
N LYS A 81 -6.83 -11.00 1.65
CA LYS A 81 -8.02 -11.86 1.55
C LYS A 81 -8.10 -12.89 2.67
N ILE A 82 -6.99 -13.54 3.00
CA ILE A 82 -6.92 -14.51 4.11
C ILE A 82 -7.30 -13.82 5.43
N LYS A 83 -6.76 -12.61 5.68
CA LYS A 83 -7.06 -11.85 6.90
C LYS A 83 -8.53 -11.40 6.97
N ALA A 84 -9.13 -11.00 5.85
CA ALA A 84 -10.54 -10.64 5.79
C ALA A 84 -11.42 -11.84 6.19
N ARG A 85 -11.16 -13.02 5.61
CA ARG A 85 -11.89 -14.25 5.94
C ARG A 85 -11.75 -14.64 7.42
N ALA A 86 -10.55 -14.53 7.99
CA ALA A 86 -10.31 -14.87 9.39
C ALA A 86 -11.02 -13.91 10.37
N ALA A 87 -11.30 -12.66 9.97
CA ALA A 87 -12.05 -11.72 10.78
C ALA A 87 -13.57 -11.98 10.75
N GLU A 88 -14.07 -12.70 9.75
CA GLU A 88 -15.50 -13.02 9.56
C GLU A 88 -15.91 -14.30 10.29
N THR A 89 -14.97 -15.16 10.66
CA THR A 89 -15.25 -16.33 11.50
C THR A 89 -15.31 -15.90 12.96
N GLU A 90 -16.51 -15.60 13.46
CA GLU A 90 -16.79 -15.59 14.89
C GLU A 90 -16.62 -17.02 15.41
N GLU A 91 -15.62 -17.25 16.28
CA GLU A 91 -15.58 -18.49 17.05
C GLU A 91 -16.76 -18.48 18.02
N PHE A 92 -17.76 -19.31 17.74
CA PHE A 92 -18.90 -19.51 18.62
C PHE A 92 -18.39 -20.04 19.98
N PRO A 93 -18.83 -19.46 21.12
CA PRO A 93 -18.45 -19.91 22.45
C PRO A 93 -19.00 -21.30 22.81
#